data_AF-A0A919WJY8-F1
#
_entry.id   AF-A0A919WJY8-F1
#
_cell.length_a   1.000
_cell.length_b   1.000
_cell.length_c   1.000
_cell.angle_alpha   90.00
_cell.angle_beta   90.00
_cell.angle_gamma   90.00
#
_symmetry.space_group_name_H-M   'P 1'
#
loop_
_entity.id
_entity.type
_entity.pdbx_description
1 polymer ?
#
loop_
_entity_poly.entity_id
_entity_poly.type
_entity_poly.pdbx_seq_one_letter_code
_entity_poly.pdbx_strand_id
1 'polypeptide(L)'
;MKKFLFALACLLFLLTACNKDSVAVEVEKDLYYEKDAASELVIKITDDNEPVSGLKVNAVLAMSDMDHGQIEADFKEIGEGIYSSEVKLPMAGKWEIVFTFDHNGKSVEKVITYDVKEPSGIAKINGEWITNEDLEFYQFINELHIAINREQDKAKYEGDELEEALAYWDGQEKLNQDRNQLLTQIIRLRSMALLALEKGHEATQKEVTEQVKQVRTQYEAVPVAKKMIQEFGEEKFWNKEQQQYELIVLSQKVQNDLIAQVRKENPDVNEQEILYLAQKQYEELLVSQVNSLTIELL
;
A
#
# COMPACT_ATOMS: atom_id res chain seq x y z
N MET A 1 39.43 -35.54 55.74
CA MET A 1 38.87 -35.87 54.40
C MET A 1 37.45 -35.34 54.12
N LYS A 2 36.79 -34.57 55.01
CA LYS A 2 35.43 -34.02 54.77
C LYS A 2 35.37 -32.53 54.39
N LYS A 3 36.50 -31.81 54.37
CA LYS A 3 36.55 -30.37 54.01
C LYS A 3 37.05 -30.09 52.58
N PHE A 4 37.56 -31.10 51.88
CA PHE A 4 37.97 -30.98 50.47
C PHE A 4 36.86 -31.35 49.46
N LEU A 5 35.81 -32.05 49.90
CA LEU A 5 34.67 -32.39 49.03
C LEU A 5 33.67 -31.24 48.83
N PHE A 6 33.69 -30.21 49.68
CA PHE A 6 32.74 -29.09 49.58
C PHE A 6 33.21 -27.99 48.62
N ALA A 7 34.52 -27.85 48.41
CA ALA A 7 35.08 -26.88 47.47
C ALA A 7 34.93 -27.31 46.00
N LEU A 8 34.83 -28.62 45.74
CA LEU A 8 34.64 -29.16 44.38
C LEU A 8 33.17 -29.13 43.93
N ALA A 9 32.22 -29.09 44.86
CA ALA A 9 30.78 -29.03 44.57
C ALA A 9 30.29 -27.61 44.26
N CYS A 10 30.92 -26.56 44.80
CA CYS A 10 30.59 -25.16 44.45
C CYS A 10 31.18 -24.70 43.11
N LEU A 11 32.15 -25.42 42.54
CA LEU A 11 32.76 -25.08 41.25
C LEU A 11 31.96 -25.60 40.05
N LEU A 12 31.02 -26.53 40.27
CA LEU A 12 30.21 -27.17 39.23
C LEU A 12 28.89 -26.43 38.91
N PHE A 13 28.53 -25.38 39.67
CA PHE A 13 27.35 -24.55 39.40
C PHE A 13 27.63 -23.26 38.62
N LEU A 14 28.89 -23.00 38.23
CA LEU A 14 29.28 -21.85 37.39
C LEU A 14 29.39 -22.19 35.90
N LEU A 15 28.99 -23.39 35.47
CA LEU A 15 29.09 -23.85 34.08
C LEU A 15 27.74 -24.05 33.39
N THR A 16 26.66 -23.42 33.87
CA THR A 16 25.58 -23.02 32.95
C THR A 16 26.06 -21.78 32.20
N ALA A 17 27.02 -21.97 31.28
CA ALA A 17 27.26 -21.02 30.22
C ALA A 17 25.93 -20.86 29.48
N CYS A 18 25.22 -19.76 29.76
CA CYS A 18 24.11 -19.30 28.95
C CYS A 18 24.69 -19.07 27.55
N ASN A 19 24.56 -20.07 26.69
CA ASN A 19 24.70 -19.86 25.25
C ASN A 19 23.40 -19.18 24.79
N LYS A 20 23.19 -17.97 25.27
CA LYS A 20 22.10 -17.10 24.88
C LYS A 20 22.72 -16.18 23.87
N ASP A 21 22.69 -16.62 22.62
CA ASP A 21 23.12 -15.81 21.49
C ASP A 21 22.10 -14.67 21.38
N SER A 22 22.38 -13.57 22.08
CA SER A 22 21.45 -12.46 22.35
C SER A 22 21.16 -11.61 21.11
N VAL A 23 21.97 -11.77 20.07
CA VAL A 23 21.78 -11.12 18.78
C VAL A 23 20.68 -11.81 17.99
N ALA A 24 19.71 -11.04 17.51
CA ALA A 24 18.63 -11.50 16.64
C ALA A 24 18.63 -10.73 15.31
N VAL A 25 18.19 -11.40 14.24
CA VAL A 25 17.96 -10.82 12.92
C VAL A 25 16.51 -11.09 12.56
N GLU A 26 15.75 -10.04 12.31
CA GLU A 26 14.34 -10.10 11.96
C GLU A 26 14.13 -9.43 10.61
N VAL A 27 13.26 -10.01 9.77
CA VAL A 27 12.85 -9.38 8.50
C VAL A 27 11.72 -8.39 8.81
N GLU A 28 11.96 -7.11 8.54
CA GLU A 28 11.01 -6.02 8.87
C GLU A 28 9.95 -5.81 7.80
N LYS A 29 10.29 -6.10 6.54
CA LYS A 29 9.41 -5.92 5.38
C LYS A 29 9.24 -7.24 4.64
N ASP A 30 8.00 -7.55 4.26
CA ASP A 30 7.73 -8.75 3.47
C ASP A 30 8.54 -8.76 2.18
N LEU A 31 9.25 -9.86 1.92
CA LEU A 31 10.02 -10.05 0.69
C LEU A 31 9.17 -10.75 -0.36
N TYR A 32 8.89 -10.05 -1.46
CA TYR A 32 8.12 -10.57 -2.59
C TYR A 32 9.03 -10.92 -3.76
N TYR A 33 8.67 -11.94 -4.53
CA TYR A 33 9.28 -12.20 -5.82
C TYR A 33 8.67 -11.29 -6.88
N GLU A 34 9.51 -10.52 -7.56
CA GLU A 34 9.12 -9.74 -8.72
C GLU A 34 9.87 -10.21 -9.96
N LYS A 35 9.11 -10.57 -10.98
CA LYS A 35 9.67 -11.05 -12.23
C LYS A 35 10.55 -9.96 -12.86
N ASP A 36 11.81 -10.31 -13.10
CA ASP A 36 12.82 -9.48 -13.75
C ASP A 36 13.26 -8.21 -12.98
N ALA A 37 12.69 -7.93 -11.81
CA ALA A 37 13.03 -6.81 -10.93
C ALA A 37 13.77 -7.28 -9.65
N ALA A 38 14.36 -6.33 -8.94
CA ALA A 38 14.94 -6.58 -7.62
C ALA A 38 13.95 -6.17 -6.55
N SER A 39 13.86 -6.96 -5.49
CA SER A 39 13.02 -6.70 -4.33
C SER A 39 13.87 -6.22 -3.16
N GLU A 40 13.32 -5.35 -2.34
CA GLU A 40 14.00 -4.85 -1.16
C GLU A 40 13.87 -5.84 0.01
N LEU A 41 15.01 -6.31 0.54
CA LEU A 41 15.08 -7.07 1.78
C LEU A 41 15.53 -6.13 2.91
N VAL A 42 14.63 -5.85 3.84
CA VAL A 42 14.88 -5.03 5.03
C VAL A 42 14.92 -5.90 6.26
N ILE A 43 15.99 -5.78 7.03
CA ILE A 43 16.19 -6.51 8.28
C ILE A 43 16.45 -5.56 9.44
N LYS A 44 16.10 -6.01 10.65
CA LYS A 44 16.49 -5.39 11.90
C LYS A 44 17.41 -6.32 12.68
N ILE A 45 18.50 -5.77 13.18
CA ILE A 45 19.46 -6.47 14.03
C ILE A 45 19.36 -5.89 15.44
N THR A 46 19.09 -6.75 16.41
CA THR A 46 19.04 -6.37 17.83
C THR A 46 19.96 -7.25 18.67
N ASP A 47 20.44 -6.72 19.79
CA ASP A 47 21.16 -7.45 20.83
C ASP A 47 20.46 -7.16 22.16
N ASP A 48 19.92 -8.19 22.81
CA ASP A 48 19.07 -8.04 24.00
C ASP A 48 17.88 -7.06 23.80
N ASN A 49 17.32 -7.06 22.58
CA ASN A 49 16.26 -6.17 22.08
C ASN A 49 16.66 -4.70 21.85
N GLU A 50 17.93 -4.34 22.03
CA GLU A 50 18.43 -3.02 21.65
C GLU A 50 18.93 -3.03 20.19
N PRO A 51 18.62 -2.02 19.36
CA PRO A 51 19.07 -1.98 17.97
C PRO A 51 20.60 -1.90 17.87
N VAL A 52 21.21 -2.73 17.02
CA VAL A 52 22.67 -2.74 16.80
C VAL A 52 23.01 -2.04 15.50
N SER A 53 23.64 -0.87 15.62
CA SER A 53 23.98 0.00 14.49
C SER A 53 25.46 -0.12 14.07
N GLY A 54 25.80 0.35 12.86
CA GLY A 54 27.18 0.42 12.36
C GLY A 54 27.79 -0.91 11.91
N LEU A 55 26.98 -1.95 11.73
CA LEU A 55 27.45 -3.27 11.30
C LEU A 55 27.72 -3.29 9.80
N LYS A 56 28.73 -4.07 9.40
CA LYS A 56 28.90 -4.51 8.00
C LYS A 56 28.22 -5.86 7.86
N VAL A 57 27.05 -5.87 7.24
CA VAL A 57 26.22 -7.07 7.11
C VAL A 57 26.26 -7.55 5.67
N ASN A 58 26.63 -8.82 5.50
CA ASN A 58 26.55 -9.54 4.23
C ASN A 58 25.56 -10.69 4.40
N ALA A 59 24.87 -11.07 3.32
CA ALA A 59 24.05 -12.28 3.31
C ALA A 59 24.26 -13.11 2.06
N VAL A 60 24.10 -14.43 2.22
CA VAL A 60 24.00 -15.39 1.11
C VAL A 60 22.61 -16.01 1.16
N LEU A 61 21.87 -15.87 0.05
CA LEU A 61 20.54 -16.44 -0.11
C LEU A 61 20.62 -17.66 -1.04
N ALA A 62 20.02 -18.77 -0.63
CA ALA A 62 19.89 -19.98 -1.43
C ALA A 62 18.49 -20.60 -1.24
N MET A 63 17.92 -21.17 -2.31
CA MET A 63 16.66 -21.90 -2.18
C MET A 63 16.87 -23.19 -1.39
N SER A 64 15.96 -23.50 -0.46
CA SER A 64 16.13 -24.65 0.45
C SER A 64 15.95 -26.00 -0.26
N ASP A 65 15.08 -26.06 -1.27
CA ASP A 65 14.65 -27.32 -1.89
C ASP A 65 15.21 -27.55 -3.31
N MET A 66 15.80 -26.52 -3.94
CA MET A 66 16.28 -26.58 -5.33
C MET A 66 17.55 -25.75 -5.51
N ASP A 67 18.57 -26.30 -6.17
CA ASP A 67 19.80 -25.55 -6.47
C ASP A 67 19.59 -24.64 -7.68
N HIS A 68 19.43 -23.35 -7.41
CA HIS A 68 19.39 -22.27 -8.40
C HIS A 68 20.60 -21.33 -8.29
N GLY A 69 21.67 -21.78 -7.63
CA GLY A 69 22.79 -20.93 -7.27
C GLY A 69 22.53 -20.10 -6.00
N GLN A 70 23.49 -19.22 -5.70
CA GLN A 70 23.49 -18.35 -4.53
C GLN A 70 23.41 -16.89 -4.95
N ILE A 71 22.71 -16.10 -4.14
CA ILE A 71 22.63 -14.64 -4.30
C ILE A 71 23.36 -14.02 -3.11
N GLU A 72 24.40 -13.24 -3.39
CA GLU A 72 25.09 -12.45 -2.38
C GLU A 72 24.43 -11.06 -2.27
N ALA A 73 24.25 -10.58 -1.04
CA ALA A 73 23.61 -9.31 -0.74
C ALA A 73 24.42 -8.53 0.29
N ASP A 74 24.76 -7.28 -0.05
CA ASP A 74 25.45 -6.35 0.84
C ASP A 74 24.46 -5.34 1.40
N PHE A 75 24.32 -5.32 2.72
CA PHE A 75 23.33 -4.50 3.38
C PHE A 75 23.89 -3.12 3.75
N LYS A 76 23.05 -2.11 3.57
CA LYS A 76 23.32 -0.73 4.00
C LYS A 76 22.41 -0.38 5.17
N GLU A 77 22.99 0.22 6.20
CA GLU A 77 22.20 0.75 7.31
C GLU A 77 21.38 1.95 6.85
N ILE A 78 20.08 1.91 7.13
CA ILE A 78 19.09 2.95 6.76
C ILE A 78 18.38 3.56 7.97
N GLY A 79 18.60 3.00 9.16
CA GLY A 79 18.07 3.47 10.44
C GLY A 79 18.74 2.75 11.59
N GLU A 80 18.45 3.13 12.84
CA GLU A 80 19.06 2.51 14.02
C GLU A 80 18.81 1.00 14.05
N GLY A 81 19.87 0.22 13.75
CA GLY A 81 19.80 -1.23 13.64
C GLY A 81 18.95 -1.78 12.49
N ILE A 82 18.57 -0.94 11.53
CA ILE A 82 17.79 -1.31 10.34
C ILE A 82 18.69 -1.28 9.11
N TYR A 83 18.71 -2.37 8.37
CA TYR A 83 19.57 -2.58 7.22
C TYR A 83 18.75 -3.01 5.99
N SER A 84 19.09 -2.51 4.81
CA SER A 84 18.40 -2.82 3.55
C SER A 84 19.38 -3.26 2.46
N SER A 85 18.96 -4.21 1.63
CA SER A 85 19.63 -4.62 0.39
C SER A 85 18.59 -4.90 -0.70
N GLU A 86 18.93 -4.58 -1.95
CA GLU A 86 18.17 -5.04 -3.11
C GLU A 86 18.62 -6.46 -3.49
N VAL A 87 17.67 -7.36 -3.69
CA VAL A 87 17.92 -8.75 -4.08
C VAL A 87 17.07 -9.14 -5.28
N LYS A 88 17.71 -9.68 -6.33
CA LYS A 88 17.01 -10.17 -7.52
C LYS A 88 16.74 -11.66 -7.40
N LEU A 89 15.57 -12.01 -6.89
CA LEU A 89 15.17 -13.39 -6.71
C LEU A 89 14.67 -14.00 -8.03
N PRO A 90 15.10 -15.21 -8.42
CA PRO A 90 14.66 -15.86 -9.66
C PRO A 90 13.23 -16.42 -9.58
N MET A 91 12.71 -16.67 -8.38
CA MET A 91 11.37 -17.21 -8.15
C MET A 91 10.93 -17.08 -6.69
N ALA A 92 9.61 -17.19 -6.48
CA ALA A 92 9.00 -17.42 -5.17
C ALA A 92 9.33 -18.82 -4.63
N GLY A 93 9.26 -19.00 -3.31
CA GLY A 93 9.52 -20.27 -2.63
C GLY A 93 10.25 -20.10 -1.31
N LYS A 94 10.70 -21.21 -0.74
CA LYS A 94 11.45 -21.23 0.52
C LYS A 94 12.94 -20.97 0.29
N TRP A 95 13.44 -19.93 0.94
CA TRP A 95 14.83 -19.51 0.92
C TRP A 95 15.48 -19.70 2.30
N GLU A 96 16.73 -20.12 2.30
CA GLU A 96 17.64 -20.01 3.43
C GLU A 96 18.53 -18.78 3.23
N ILE A 97 18.58 -17.92 4.24
CA ILE A 97 19.35 -16.68 4.22
C ILE A 97 20.37 -16.74 5.34
N VAL A 98 21.65 -16.71 4.99
CA VAL A 98 22.77 -16.75 5.92
C VAL A 98 23.37 -15.35 6.03
N PHE A 99 23.10 -14.66 7.13
CA PHE A 99 23.68 -13.36 7.45
C PHE A 99 25.02 -13.53 8.16
N THR A 100 26.01 -12.73 7.78
CA THR A 100 27.33 -12.65 8.41
C THR A 100 27.68 -11.21 8.71
N PHE A 101 28.11 -10.93 9.94
CA PHE A 101 28.56 -9.61 10.38
C PHE A 101 29.50 -9.70 11.58
N ASP A 102 30.32 -8.67 11.82
CA ASP A 102 31.15 -8.57 13.03
C ASP A 102 30.39 -7.81 14.13
N HIS A 103 30.24 -8.43 15.29
CA HIS A 103 29.68 -7.79 16.49
C HIS A 103 30.64 -7.98 17.66
N ASN A 104 31.07 -6.88 18.27
CA ASN A 104 32.04 -6.89 19.38
C ASN A 104 33.36 -7.64 19.06
N GLY A 105 33.86 -7.52 17.83
CA GLY A 105 35.11 -8.15 17.38
C GLY A 105 35.01 -9.66 17.17
N LYS A 106 33.79 -10.19 17.05
CA LYS A 106 33.51 -11.58 16.72
C LYS A 106 32.61 -11.64 15.50
N SER A 107 32.96 -12.54 14.57
CA SER A 107 32.08 -12.90 13.47
C SER A 107 30.86 -13.64 14.01
N VAL A 108 29.67 -13.11 13.69
CA VAL A 108 28.36 -13.69 13.98
C VAL A 108 27.77 -14.20 12.68
N GLU A 109 27.19 -15.40 12.72
CA GLU A 109 26.43 -16.00 11.62
C GLU A 109 25.00 -16.24 12.08
N LYS A 110 24.01 -15.82 11.29
CA LYS A 110 22.60 -16.04 11.56
C LYS A 110 21.92 -16.62 10.33
N VAL A 111 21.29 -17.76 10.51
CA VAL A 111 20.53 -18.44 9.46
C VAL A 111 19.05 -18.26 9.73
N ILE A 112 18.32 -17.76 8.74
CA ILE A 112 16.85 -17.76 8.76
C ILE A 112 16.32 -18.52 7.55
N THR A 113 15.15 -19.14 7.72
CA THR A 113 14.35 -19.64 6.61
C THR A 113 13.21 -18.66 6.36
N TYR A 114 13.06 -18.22 5.12
CA TYR A 114 12.04 -17.25 4.72
C TYR A 114 11.26 -17.77 3.51
N ASP A 115 9.94 -17.61 3.53
CA ASP A 115 9.05 -18.04 2.42
C ASP A 115 8.68 -16.82 1.57
N VAL A 116 9.35 -16.68 0.43
CA VAL A 116 9.14 -15.59 -0.52
C VAL A 116 7.90 -15.89 -1.35
N LYS A 117 6.96 -14.94 -1.41
CA LYS A 117 5.68 -15.11 -2.11
C LYS A 117 5.62 -14.26 -3.37
N GLU A 118 4.74 -14.63 -4.29
CA GLU A 118 4.30 -13.72 -5.33
C GLU A 118 3.41 -12.65 -4.71
N PRO A 119 3.53 -11.37 -5.12
CA PRO A 119 2.68 -10.33 -4.61
C PRO A 119 1.26 -10.49 -5.16
N SER A 120 0.27 -10.34 -4.29
CA SER A 120 -1.15 -10.39 -4.69
C SER A 120 -1.62 -9.08 -5.32
N GLY A 121 -0.78 -8.05 -5.34
CA GLY A 121 -1.09 -6.72 -5.84
C GLY A 121 0.17 -5.92 -6.15
N ILE A 122 0.00 -4.62 -6.32
CA ILE A 122 1.06 -3.67 -6.68
C ILE A 122 1.38 -2.66 -5.56
N ALA A 123 0.53 -2.63 -4.54
CA ALA A 123 0.71 -1.81 -3.36
C ALA A 123 -0.15 -2.35 -2.22
N LYS A 124 0.12 -1.89 -1.00
CA LYS A 124 -0.73 -2.13 0.17
C LYS A 124 -1.03 -0.83 0.91
N ILE A 125 -2.19 -0.77 1.55
CA ILE A 125 -2.52 0.25 2.56
C ILE A 125 -2.91 -0.49 3.84
N ASN A 126 -2.15 -0.30 4.91
CA ASN A 126 -2.34 -1.01 6.19
C ASN A 126 -2.47 -2.54 6.03
N GLY A 127 -1.68 -3.13 5.12
CA GLY A 127 -1.71 -4.56 4.83
C GLY A 127 -2.73 -5.00 3.77
N GLU A 128 -3.70 -4.15 3.41
CA GLU A 128 -4.72 -4.47 2.40
C GLU A 128 -4.22 -4.17 0.99
N TRP A 129 -4.36 -5.13 0.08
CA TRP A 129 -3.82 -5.05 -1.26
C TRP A 129 -4.57 -4.06 -2.17
N ILE A 130 -3.80 -3.33 -2.96
CA ILE A 130 -4.24 -2.72 -4.23
C ILE A 130 -3.76 -3.63 -5.35
N THR A 131 -4.70 -4.18 -6.11
CA THR A 131 -4.42 -5.19 -7.13
C THR A 131 -4.33 -4.58 -8.54
N ASN A 132 -3.83 -5.34 -9.52
CA ASN A 132 -3.93 -4.92 -10.93
C ASN A 132 -5.39 -4.81 -11.38
N GLU A 133 -6.31 -5.61 -10.83
CA GLU A 133 -7.73 -5.50 -11.14
C GLU A 133 -8.31 -4.16 -10.66
N ASP A 134 -7.82 -3.64 -9.53
CA ASP A 134 -8.24 -2.31 -9.05
C ASP A 134 -7.77 -1.21 -10.01
N LEU A 135 -6.55 -1.29 -10.53
CA LEU A 135 -6.05 -0.36 -11.55
C LEU A 135 -6.86 -0.44 -12.84
N GLU A 136 -7.13 -1.65 -13.34
CA GLU A 136 -7.93 -1.87 -14.55
C GLU A 136 -9.32 -1.28 -14.40
N PHE A 137 -9.93 -1.44 -13.22
CA PHE A 137 -11.25 -0.88 -12.95
C PHE A 137 -11.25 0.66 -12.91
N TYR A 138 -10.25 1.27 -12.25
CA TYR A 138 -10.10 2.73 -12.22
C TYR A 138 -9.78 3.30 -13.60
N GLN A 139 -8.95 2.61 -14.38
CA GLN A 139 -8.71 2.99 -15.77
C GLN A 139 -10.02 2.97 -16.56
N PHE A 140 -10.81 1.90 -16.43
CA PHE A 140 -12.09 1.75 -17.12
C PHE A 140 -13.10 2.84 -16.73
N ILE A 141 -13.29 3.12 -15.44
CA ILE A 141 -14.29 4.11 -15.01
C ILE A 141 -13.94 5.53 -15.51
N ASN A 142 -12.64 5.85 -15.55
CA ASN A 142 -12.16 7.12 -16.10
C ASN A 142 -12.36 7.17 -17.63
N GLU A 143 -12.07 6.10 -18.37
CA GLU A 143 -12.39 6.01 -19.80
C GLU A 143 -13.89 6.15 -20.06
N LEU A 144 -14.72 5.53 -19.22
CA LEU A 144 -16.18 5.64 -19.27
C LEU A 144 -16.64 7.09 -19.10
N HIS A 145 -16.13 7.80 -18.09
CA HIS A 145 -16.45 9.21 -17.86
C HIS A 145 -15.95 10.10 -18.99
N ILE A 146 -14.75 9.86 -19.51
CA ILE A 146 -14.20 10.57 -20.67
C ILE A 146 -15.14 10.37 -21.88
N ALA A 147 -15.58 9.15 -22.16
CA ALA A 147 -16.47 8.86 -23.28
C ALA A 147 -17.83 9.54 -23.14
N ILE A 148 -18.43 9.52 -21.93
CA ILE A 148 -19.68 10.22 -21.65
C ILE A 148 -19.53 11.72 -21.91
N ASN A 149 -18.49 12.35 -21.36
CA ASN A 149 -18.28 13.79 -21.50
C ASN A 149 -17.94 14.19 -22.95
N ARG A 150 -17.17 13.38 -23.67
CA ARG A 150 -16.91 13.58 -25.11
C ARG A 150 -18.22 13.62 -25.91
N GLU A 151 -19.16 12.71 -25.64
CA GLU A 151 -20.45 12.71 -26.35
C GLU A 151 -21.32 13.91 -25.97
N GLN A 152 -21.28 14.35 -24.71
CA GLN A 152 -21.96 15.58 -24.28
C GLN A 152 -21.39 16.82 -24.96
N ASP A 153 -20.07 16.93 -25.06
CA ASP A 153 -19.41 18.07 -25.71
C ASP A 153 -19.66 18.10 -27.22
N LYS A 154 -19.66 16.93 -27.89
CA LYS A 154 -20.07 16.83 -29.31
C LYS A 154 -21.51 17.27 -29.56
N ALA A 155 -22.40 17.12 -28.58
CA ALA A 155 -23.78 17.57 -28.69
C ALA A 155 -23.94 19.07 -28.36
N LYS A 156 -22.95 19.68 -27.71
CA LYS A 156 -23.01 21.05 -27.18
C LYS A 156 -22.21 22.06 -28.00
N TYR A 157 -21.03 21.68 -28.47
CA TYR A 157 -20.08 22.55 -29.15
C TYR A 157 -19.93 22.19 -30.62
N GLU A 158 -19.50 23.15 -31.44
CA GLU A 158 -19.20 23.00 -32.86
C GLU A 158 -17.93 23.79 -33.23
N GLY A 159 -17.32 23.48 -34.37
CA GLY A 159 -16.14 24.19 -34.87
C GLY A 159 -14.95 24.16 -33.90
N ASP A 160 -14.21 25.26 -33.79
CA ASP A 160 -13.00 25.37 -32.98
C ASP A 160 -13.23 25.02 -31.50
N GLU A 161 -14.40 25.39 -30.92
CA GLU A 161 -14.74 25.04 -29.53
C GLU A 161 -14.85 23.53 -29.31
N LEU A 162 -15.39 22.80 -30.30
CA LEU A 162 -15.45 21.35 -30.26
C LEU A 162 -14.06 20.74 -30.41
N GLU A 163 -13.21 21.29 -31.30
CA GLU A 163 -11.84 20.82 -31.46
C GLU A 163 -11.02 20.95 -30.17
N GLU A 164 -11.14 22.09 -29.48
CA GLU A 164 -10.48 22.30 -28.18
C GLU A 164 -10.99 21.34 -27.10
N ALA A 165 -12.31 21.13 -27.01
CA ALA A 165 -12.90 20.19 -26.05
C ALA A 165 -12.42 18.75 -26.31
N LEU A 166 -12.38 18.30 -27.56
CA LEU A 166 -11.90 16.97 -27.92
C LEU A 166 -10.41 16.80 -27.63
N ALA A 167 -9.59 17.81 -27.92
CA ALA A 167 -8.16 17.80 -27.60
C ALA A 167 -7.91 17.72 -26.08
N TYR A 168 -8.73 18.37 -25.25
CA TYR A 168 -8.67 18.22 -23.80
C TYR A 168 -8.91 16.77 -23.38
N TRP A 169 -9.96 16.13 -23.91
CA TRP A 169 -10.26 14.73 -23.59
C TRP A 169 -9.21 13.75 -24.12
N ASP A 170 -8.52 14.04 -25.23
CA ASP A 170 -7.38 13.25 -25.71
C ASP A 170 -6.19 13.34 -24.73
N GLY A 171 -6.02 14.51 -24.09
CA GLY A 171 -5.06 14.67 -23.00
C GLY A 171 -5.43 13.84 -21.77
N GLN A 172 -6.70 13.86 -21.35
CA GLN A 172 -7.18 13.08 -20.20
C GLN A 172 -7.04 11.57 -20.42
N GLU A 173 -7.29 11.09 -21.65
CA GLU A 173 -7.13 9.67 -21.98
C GLU A 173 -5.67 9.21 -21.85
N LYS A 174 -4.69 10.04 -22.24
CA LYS A 174 -3.27 9.74 -22.04
C LYS A 174 -2.89 9.72 -20.55
N LEU A 175 -3.40 10.67 -19.77
CA LEU A 175 -3.15 10.70 -18.32
C LEU A 175 -3.76 9.47 -17.62
N ASN A 176 -4.88 8.95 -18.14
CA ASN A 176 -5.52 7.76 -17.60
C ASN A 176 -4.71 6.47 -17.81
N GLN A 177 -3.70 6.48 -18.70
CA GLN A 177 -2.77 5.37 -18.87
C GLN A 177 -1.62 5.37 -17.86
N ASP A 178 -1.45 6.46 -17.10
CA ASP A 178 -0.42 6.56 -16.07
C ASP A 178 -0.84 5.77 -14.82
N ARG A 179 -0.19 4.63 -14.60
CA ARG A 179 -0.41 3.76 -13.43
C ARG A 179 -0.23 4.51 -12.11
N ASN A 180 0.69 5.47 -12.02
CA ASN A 180 0.92 6.23 -10.79
C ASN A 180 -0.24 7.18 -10.50
N GLN A 181 -0.86 7.75 -11.53
CA GLN A 181 -2.07 8.57 -11.38
C GLN A 181 -3.24 7.71 -10.88
N LEU A 182 -3.47 6.55 -11.50
CA LEU A 182 -4.52 5.62 -11.08
C LEU A 182 -4.30 5.14 -9.63
N LEU A 183 -3.08 4.77 -9.29
CA LEU A 183 -2.72 4.34 -7.93
C LEU A 183 -2.92 5.47 -6.92
N THR A 184 -2.57 6.70 -7.28
CA THR A 184 -2.79 7.88 -6.42
C THR A 184 -4.29 8.09 -6.17
N GLN A 185 -5.16 7.92 -7.18
CA GLN A 185 -6.62 8.01 -7.00
C GLN A 185 -7.15 6.96 -6.03
N ILE A 186 -6.69 5.71 -6.17
CA ILE A 186 -7.08 4.60 -5.27
C ILE A 186 -6.64 4.90 -3.84
N ILE A 187 -5.37 5.30 -3.64
CA ILE A 187 -4.82 5.61 -2.32
C ILE A 187 -5.60 6.74 -1.68
N ARG A 188 -5.89 7.84 -2.40
CA ARG A 188 -6.64 8.98 -1.86
C ARG A 188 -8.03 8.57 -1.41
N LEU A 189 -8.77 7.81 -2.23
CA LEU A 189 -10.12 7.35 -1.88
C LEU A 189 -10.10 6.43 -0.65
N ARG A 190 -9.26 5.39 -0.68
CA ARG A 190 -9.16 4.41 0.42
C ARG A 190 -8.70 5.07 1.71
N SER A 191 -7.76 6.01 1.65
CA SER A 191 -7.28 6.75 2.84
C SER A 191 -8.41 7.50 3.53
N MET A 192 -9.24 8.22 2.77
CA MET A 192 -10.36 8.96 3.35
C MET A 192 -11.50 8.06 3.82
N ALA A 193 -11.72 6.93 3.15
CA ALA A 193 -12.65 5.92 3.62
C ALA A 193 -12.19 5.32 4.97
N LEU A 194 -10.91 4.99 5.11
CA LEU A 194 -10.32 4.51 6.36
C LEU A 194 -10.47 5.56 7.48
N LEU A 195 -10.21 6.83 7.19
CA LEU A 195 -10.42 7.90 8.17
C LEU A 195 -11.90 8.01 8.60
N ALA A 196 -12.84 7.79 7.69
CA ALA A 196 -14.25 7.75 8.04
C ALA A 196 -14.54 6.65 9.07
N LEU A 197 -14.00 5.44 8.83
CA LEU A 197 -14.13 4.29 9.73
C LEU A 197 -13.48 4.58 11.10
N GLU A 198 -12.30 5.19 11.12
CA GLU A 198 -11.61 5.62 12.36
C GLU A 198 -12.44 6.62 13.17
N LYS A 199 -13.18 7.50 12.49
CA LYS A 199 -14.13 8.44 13.10
C LYS A 199 -15.45 7.80 13.55
N GLY A 200 -15.63 6.49 13.33
CA GLY A 200 -16.84 5.74 13.68
C GLY A 200 -17.98 5.87 12.68
N HIS A 201 -17.71 6.33 11.46
CA HIS A 201 -18.70 6.27 10.38
C HIS A 201 -18.79 4.86 9.82
N GLU A 202 -19.96 4.56 9.26
CA GLU A 202 -20.22 3.33 8.51
C GLU A 202 -20.93 3.68 7.20
N ALA A 203 -20.64 2.93 6.13
CA ALA A 203 -21.44 2.95 4.90
C ALA A 203 -22.50 1.86 4.97
N THR A 204 -23.75 2.25 5.11
CA THR A 204 -24.84 1.27 5.16
C THR A 204 -25.11 0.74 3.76
N GLN A 205 -25.46 -0.55 3.65
CA GLN A 205 -25.82 -1.17 2.38
C GLN A 205 -26.90 -0.38 1.61
N LYS A 206 -27.84 0.24 2.34
CA LYS A 206 -28.90 1.06 1.75
C LYS A 206 -28.33 2.33 1.09
N GLU A 207 -27.42 3.05 1.75
CA GLU A 207 -26.79 4.25 1.18
C GLU A 207 -26.02 3.90 -0.09
N VAL A 208 -25.20 2.84 -0.04
CA VAL A 208 -24.39 2.41 -1.18
C VAL A 208 -25.29 1.99 -2.35
N THR A 209 -26.31 1.16 -2.09
CA THR A 209 -27.24 0.69 -3.14
C THR A 209 -27.99 1.84 -3.81
N GLU A 210 -28.42 2.84 -3.04
CA GLU A 210 -29.13 4.00 -3.60
C GLU A 210 -28.22 4.85 -4.49
N GLN A 211 -26.97 5.08 -4.08
CA GLN A 211 -25.99 5.80 -4.88
C GLN A 211 -25.65 5.05 -6.18
N VAL A 212 -25.38 3.74 -6.09
CA VAL A 212 -25.09 2.90 -7.27
C VAL A 212 -26.29 2.88 -8.23
N LYS A 213 -27.53 2.83 -7.71
CA LYS A 213 -28.73 2.88 -8.55
C LYS A 213 -28.87 4.19 -9.32
N GLN A 214 -28.53 5.32 -8.69
CA GLN A 214 -28.56 6.62 -9.36
C GLN A 214 -27.56 6.67 -10.51
N VAL A 215 -26.34 6.19 -10.25
CA VAL A 215 -25.25 6.16 -11.24
C VAL A 215 -25.57 5.18 -12.36
N ARG A 216 -26.14 4.02 -12.04
CA ARG A 216 -26.67 3.08 -13.02
C ARG A 216 -27.69 3.71 -13.95
N THR A 217 -28.63 4.47 -13.41
CA THR A 217 -29.63 5.18 -14.21
C THR A 217 -28.96 6.20 -15.14
N GLN A 218 -27.94 6.90 -14.67
CA GLN A 218 -27.18 7.87 -15.48
C GLN A 218 -26.42 7.18 -16.62
N TYR A 219 -25.70 6.08 -16.34
CA TYR A 219 -24.95 5.37 -17.37
C TYR A 219 -25.87 4.67 -18.38
N GLU A 220 -26.98 4.10 -17.95
CA GLU A 220 -27.95 3.45 -18.85
C GLU A 220 -28.62 4.43 -19.82
N ALA A 221 -28.70 5.72 -19.45
CA ALA A 221 -29.23 6.78 -20.32
C ALA A 221 -28.26 7.19 -21.43
N VAL A 222 -26.97 6.82 -21.36
CA VAL A 222 -25.95 7.19 -22.34
C VAL A 222 -25.55 5.95 -23.17
N PRO A 223 -25.84 5.90 -24.48
CA PRO A 223 -25.58 4.71 -25.30
C PRO A 223 -24.12 4.23 -25.31
N VAL A 224 -23.14 5.16 -25.35
CA VAL A 224 -21.71 4.79 -25.31
C VAL A 224 -21.34 4.14 -23.99
N ALA A 225 -21.85 4.67 -22.87
CA ALA A 225 -21.58 4.13 -21.54
C ALA A 225 -22.13 2.72 -21.38
N LYS A 226 -23.39 2.51 -21.79
CA LYS A 226 -24.02 1.20 -21.79
C LYS A 226 -23.21 0.16 -22.58
N LYS A 227 -22.72 0.53 -23.77
CA LYS A 227 -21.90 -0.35 -24.60
C LYS A 227 -20.57 -0.70 -23.92
N MET A 228 -19.86 0.29 -23.38
CA MET A 228 -18.58 0.07 -22.69
C MET A 228 -18.74 -0.85 -21.46
N ILE A 229 -19.79 -0.65 -20.66
CA ILE A 229 -20.09 -1.50 -19.49
C ILE A 229 -20.38 -2.95 -19.92
N GLN A 230 -21.11 -3.13 -21.02
CA GLN A 230 -21.37 -4.47 -21.57
C GLN A 230 -20.09 -5.17 -22.04
N GLU A 231 -19.18 -4.43 -22.69
CA GLU A 231 -17.89 -4.94 -23.19
C GLU A 231 -16.91 -5.27 -22.05
N PHE A 232 -16.93 -4.49 -20.96
CA PHE A 232 -16.15 -4.77 -19.75
C PHE A 232 -16.65 -5.99 -18.98
N GLY A 233 -17.94 -6.30 -19.13
CA GLY A 233 -18.65 -7.34 -18.38
C GLY A 233 -19.55 -6.72 -17.32
N GLU A 234 -20.84 -6.64 -17.62
CA GLU A 234 -21.82 -5.88 -16.81
C GLU A 234 -21.87 -6.31 -15.35
N GLU A 235 -21.89 -7.61 -15.05
CA GLU A 235 -21.89 -8.10 -13.67
C GLU A 235 -20.59 -7.75 -12.93
N LYS A 236 -19.42 -7.94 -13.59
CA LYS A 236 -18.11 -7.58 -13.04
C LYS A 236 -18.06 -6.08 -12.74
N PHE A 237 -18.51 -5.25 -13.67
CA PHE A 237 -18.58 -3.80 -13.52
C PHE A 237 -19.40 -3.41 -12.30
N TRP A 238 -20.66 -3.85 -12.21
CA TRP A 238 -21.54 -3.44 -11.11
C TRP A 238 -21.09 -3.96 -9.75
N ASN A 239 -20.46 -5.14 -9.68
CA ASN A 239 -19.89 -5.64 -8.44
C ASN A 239 -18.71 -4.78 -7.96
N LYS A 240 -17.82 -4.36 -8.87
CA LYS A 240 -16.70 -3.47 -8.54
C LYS A 240 -17.20 -2.06 -8.21
N GLU A 241 -18.17 -1.54 -8.96
CA GLU A 241 -18.80 -0.24 -8.71
C GLU A 241 -19.43 -0.20 -7.32
N GLN A 242 -20.13 -1.26 -6.91
CA GLN A 242 -20.69 -1.39 -5.56
C GLN A 242 -19.62 -1.28 -4.47
N GLN A 243 -18.48 -1.97 -4.63
CA GLN A 243 -17.35 -1.90 -3.68
C GLN A 243 -16.75 -0.50 -3.64
N GLN A 244 -16.56 0.14 -4.81
CA GLN A 244 -16.03 1.50 -4.88
C GLN A 244 -16.98 2.51 -4.23
N TYR A 245 -18.30 2.36 -4.40
CA TYR A 245 -19.27 3.25 -3.81
C TYR A 245 -19.36 3.15 -2.29
N GLU A 246 -18.99 2.02 -1.70
CA GLU A 246 -18.84 1.90 -0.24
C GLU A 246 -17.76 2.86 0.27
N LEU A 247 -16.60 2.88 -0.40
CA LEU A 247 -15.50 3.80 -0.10
C LEU A 247 -15.89 5.26 -0.36
N ILE A 248 -16.61 5.52 -1.47
CA ILE A 248 -17.11 6.87 -1.81
C ILE A 248 -18.05 7.38 -0.71
N VAL A 249 -19.03 6.58 -0.30
CA VAL A 249 -19.98 6.96 0.77
C VAL A 249 -19.26 7.27 2.07
N LEU A 250 -18.26 6.47 2.46
CA LEU A 250 -17.42 6.74 3.63
C LEU A 250 -16.66 8.07 3.48
N SER A 251 -15.99 8.29 2.35
CA SER A 251 -15.23 9.51 2.10
C SER A 251 -16.12 10.77 2.07
N GLN A 252 -17.35 10.65 1.57
CA GLN A 252 -18.35 11.73 1.57
C GLN A 252 -18.80 12.07 3.00
N LYS A 253 -18.88 11.11 3.92
CA LYS A 253 -19.18 11.40 5.33
C LYS A 253 -18.09 12.26 5.96
N VAL A 254 -16.81 12.01 5.65
CA VAL A 254 -15.71 12.88 6.10
C VAL A 254 -15.85 14.28 5.51
N GLN A 255 -16.16 14.39 4.21
CA GLN A 255 -16.38 15.70 3.58
C GLN A 255 -17.55 16.47 4.23
N ASN A 256 -18.66 15.77 4.51
CA ASN A 256 -19.83 16.35 5.16
C ASN A 256 -19.55 16.82 6.59
N ASP A 257 -18.74 16.07 7.36
CA ASP A 257 -18.29 16.51 8.68
C ASP A 257 -17.52 17.82 8.61
N LEU A 258 -16.61 17.96 7.64
CA LEU A 258 -15.83 19.17 7.43
C LEU A 258 -16.72 20.35 7.02
N ILE A 259 -17.67 20.13 6.11
CA ILE A 259 -18.65 21.16 5.74
C ILE A 259 -19.45 21.61 6.97
N ALA A 260 -19.91 20.67 7.80
CA ALA A 260 -20.66 20.98 9.01
C ALA A 260 -19.81 21.74 10.04
N GLN A 261 -18.54 21.35 10.20
CA GLN A 261 -17.58 22.02 11.06
C GLN A 261 -17.31 23.46 10.59
N VAL A 262 -16.96 23.65 9.32
CA VAL A 262 -16.71 24.97 8.73
C VAL A 262 -17.93 25.88 8.86
N ARG A 263 -19.13 25.36 8.58
CA ARG A 263 -20.38 26.12 8.74
C ARG A 263 -20.60 26.57 10.19
N LYS A 264 -20.24 25.74 11.16
CA LYS A 264 -20.34 26.07 12.59
C LYS A 264 -19.32 27.11 13.02
N GLU A 265 -18.10 27.03 12.49
CA GLU A 265 -17.00 27.96 12.79
C GLU A 265 -17.14 29.30 12.07
N ASN A 266 -17.83 29.33 10.93
CA ASN A 266 -17.98 30.50 10.06
C ASN A 266 -19.46 30.74 9.72
N PRO A 267 -20.32 31.11 10.69
CA PRO A 267 -21.77 31.21 10.47
C PRO A 267 -22.19 32.34 9.51
N ASP A 268 -21.33 33.34 9.30
CA ASP A 268 -21.63 34.55 8.52
C ASP A 268 -21.13 34.49 7.07
N VAL A 269 -20.45 33.41 6.67
CA VAL A 269 -19.99 33.25 5.29
C VAL A 269 -21.04 32.54 4.44
N ASN A 270 -21.05 32.83 3.14
CA ASN A 270 -21.99 32.22 2.22
C ASN A 270 -21.62 30.76 1.92
N GLU A 271 -22.55 30.01 1.33
CA GLU A 271 -22.37 28.57 1.05
C GLU A 271 -21.17 28.28 0.15
N GLN A 272 -20.86 29.12 -0.83
CA GLN A 272 -19.72 28.93 -1.71
C GLN A 272 -18.39 29.01 -0.93
N GLU A 273 -18.28 29.96 0.00
CA GLU A 273 -17.12 30.09 0.87
C GLU A 273 -17.00 28.90 1.85
N ILE A 274 -18.13 28.42 2.38
CA ILE A 274 -18.15 27.21 3.22
C ILE A 274 -17.56 26.02 2.46
N LEU A 275 -18.02 25.78 1.23
CA LEU A 275 -17.55 24.66 0.42
C LEU A 275 -16.07 24.80 0.05
N TYR A 276 -15.62 26.02 -0.27
CA TYR A 276 -14.21 26.28 -0.55
C TYR A 276 -13.31 25.98 0.67
N LEU A 277 -13.68 26.50 1.85
CA LEU A 277 -12.93 26.27 3.09
C LEU A 277 -12.95 24.79 3.48
N ALA A 278 -14.09 24.11 3.36
CA ALA A 278 -14.21 22.69 3.63
C ALA A 278 -13.37 21.84 2.68
N GLN A 279 -13.31 22.19 1.39
CA GLN A 279 -12.43 21.52 0.43
C GLN A 279 -10.96 21.71 0.78
N LYS A 280 -10.56 22.91 1.20
CA LYS A 280 -9.19 23.16 1.65
C LYS A 280 -8.83 22.29 2.87
N GLN A 281 -9.71 22.23 3.86
CA GLN A 281 -9.51 21.36 5.03
C GLN A 281 -9.50 19.88 4.65
N TYR A 282 -10.29 19.48 3.66
CA TYR A 282 -10.30 18.09 3.16
C TYR A 282 -8.94 17.69 2.56
N GLU A 283 -8.34 18.55 1.74
CA GLU A 283 -7.02 18.28 1.16
C GLU A 283 -5.91 18.22 2.22
N GLU A 284 -5.94 19.14 3.20
CA GLU A 284 -5.00 19.11 4.32
C GLU A 284 -5.15 17.82 5.15
N LEU A 285 -6.39 17.43 5.44
CA LEU A 285 -6.71 16.22 6.17
C LEU A 285 -6.30 14.96 5.41
N LEU A 286 -6.50 14.93 4.09
CA LEU A 286 -6.08 13.83 3.24
C LEU A 286 -4.56 13.65 3.26
N VAL A 287 -3.79 14.72 3.16
CA VAL A 287 -2.33 14.65 3.27
C VAL A 287 -1.93 14.09 4.65
N SER A 288 -2.56 14.59 5.71
CA SER A 288 -2.32 14.07 7.06
C SER A 288 -2.65 12.58 7.18
N GLN A 289 -3.75 12.14 6.57
CA GLN A 289 -4.17 10.74 6.63
C GLN A 289 -3.27 9.84 5.80
N VAL A 290 -2.89 10.24 4.59
CA VAL A 290 -1.94 9.45 3.79
C VAL A 290 -0.62 9.24 4.55
N ASN A 291 -0.16 10.25 5.30
CA ASN A 291 1.04 10.17 6.12
C ASN A 291 0.90 9.32 7.38
N SER A 292 -0.33 9.04 7.85
CA SER A 292 -0.56 8.19 9.03
C SER A 292 -0.66 6.70 8.69
N LEU A 293 -0.84 6.38 7.40
CA LEU A 293 -1.04 5.01 6.91
C LEU A 293 0.28 4.35 6.55
N THR A 294 0.35 3.03 6.74
CA THR A 294 1.43 2.21 6.20
C THR A 294 1.13 1.92 4.73
N ILE A 295 1.80 2.62 3.83
CA ILE A 295 1.66 2.43 2.39
C ILE A 295 2.94 1.81 1.85
N GLU A 296 2.81 0.61 1.28
CA GLU A 296 3.92 -0.11 0.65
C GLU A 296 3.67 -0.17 -0.85
N LEU A 297 4.63 0.31 -1.65
CA LEU A 297 4.63 0.16 -3.09
C LEU A 297 5.52 -1.04 -3.46
N LEU A 298 5.10 -1.80 -4.46
CA LEU A 298 5.87 -2.87 -5.09
C LEU A 298 6.31 -2.42 -6.49
#